data_AF-A0A915A5W8-F1
#
_entry.id   AF-A0A915A5W8-F1
#
_cell.length_a   1.000
_cell.length_b   1.000
_cell.length_c   1.000
_cell.angle_alpha   90.00
_cell.angle_beta   90.00
_cell.angle_gamma   90.00
#
_symmetry.space_group_name_H-M   'P 1'
#
loop_
_entity.id
_entity.type
_entity.pdbx_description
1 polymer ?
#
loop_
_entity_poly.entity_id
_entity_poly.type
_entity_poly.pdbx_seq_one_letter_code
_entity_poly.pdbx_strand_id
1 'polypeptide(L)'
;IYSSSIFQNSYEIYSSSIFQISYEIYSSSIFQISYEIYSSSIFQVSYEIYSSSVFQISYEIYSSSIFQFIYEIYSIIYFLYEIYSSSVFQILYEIYSSSVFQVSYEIYSSSIFQISYEIYSSSIFQISYEITLILFFKFHMKFIPHLFFKFHMKFIPHPIF
;
A
#
# COMPACT_ATOMS: atom_id res chain seq x y z
N ILE A 1 -1.58 30.34 -16.98
CA ILE A 1 -2.80 29.83 -16.34
C ILE A 1 -2.38 28.60 -15.55
N TYR A 2 -2.25 28.72 -14.24
CA TYR A 2 -1.93 27.57 -13.38
C TYR A 2 -3.21 26.72 -13.26
N SER A 3 -3.35 25.70 -14.10
CA SER A 3 -4.39 24.70 -13.90
C SER A 3 -3.92 23.76 -12.79
N SER A 4 -4.32 24.03 -11.55
CA SER A 4 -4.25 23.06 -10.46
C SER A 4 -5.33 21.99 -10.69
N SER A 5 -5.07 21.06 -11.61
CA SER A 5 -5.99 19.95 -11.88
C SER A 5 -5.79 18.87 -10.84
N ILE A 6 -6.76 18.69 -9.94
CA ILE A 6 -6.83 17.49 -9.12
C ILE A 6 -7.42 16.40 -10.00
N PHE A 7 -6.76 15.25 -10.09
CA PHE A 7 -7.28 14.07 -10.78
C PHE A 7 -7.74 13.04 -9.75
N GLN A 8 -8.98 12.58 -9.92
CA GLN A 8 -9.61 11.58 -9.07
C GLN A 8 -10.08 10.43 -9.94
N ASN A 9 -9.53 9.24 -9.69
CA ASN A 9 -9.96 8.02 -10.33
C ASN A 9 -10.45 7.00 -9.28
N SER A 10 -11.51 6.29 -9.62
CA SER A 10 -12.05 5.18 -8.84
C SER A 10 -12.19 3.97 -9.74
N TYR A 11 -11.69 2.82 -9.30
CA TYR A 11 -11.77 1.56 -10.03
C TYR A 11 -12.39 0.48 -9.15
N GLU A 12 -13.41 -0.19 -9.68
CA GLU A 12 -13.96 -1.42 -9.11
C GLU A 12 -13.51 -2.60 -9.97
N ILE A 13 -12.92 -3.62 -9.34
CA ILE A 13 -12.36 -4.77 -10.03
C ILE A 13 -12.92 -6.05 -9.40
N TYR A 14 -13.56 -6.87 -10.23
CA TYR A 14 -14.02 -8.20 -9.86
C TYR A 14 -13.27 -9.23 -10.70
N SER A 15 -12.51 -10.12 -10.05
CA SER A 15 -11.79 -11.19 -10.74
C SER A 15 -12.01 -12.54 -10.08
N SER A 16 -12.30 -13.55 -10.91
CA SER A 16 -12.33 -14.96 -10.50
C SER A 16 -11.10 -15.75 -11.00
N SER A 17 -10.18 -15.09 -11.70
CA SER A 17 -8.96 -15.68 -12.26
C SER A 17 -7.72 -14.82 -11.98
N ILE A 18 -6.54 -15.29 -12.42
CA ILE A 18 -5.29 -14.55 -12.25
C ILE A 18 -5.43 -13.20 -12.97
N PHE A 19 -5.20 -12.12 -12.23
CA PHE A 19 -5.28 -10.77 -12.76
C PHE A 19 -4.05 -9.96 -12.35
N GLN A 20 -3.53 -9.20 -13.31
CA GLN A 20 -2.37 -8.35 -13.12
C GLN A 20 -2.70 -6.95 -13.63
N ILE A 21 -2.35 -5.94 -12.84
CA ILE A 21 -2.39 -4.56 -13.28
C ILE A 21 -1.03 -3.91 -13.06
N SER A 22 -0.61 -3.15 -14.06
CA SER A 22 0.56 -2.28 -13.96
C SER A 22 0.13 -0.86 -14.29
N TYR A 23 0.47 0.08 -13.42
CA TYR A 23 0.29 1.50 -13.68
C TYR A 23 1.63 2.23 -13.61
N GLU A 24 1.91 3.01 -14.65
CA GLU A 24 2.96 4.01 -14.66
C GLU A 24 2.31 5.39 -14.65
N ILE A 25 2.64 6.20 -13.65
CA ILE A 25 2.01 7.51 -13.46
C ILE A 25 3.07 8.59 -13.36
N TYR A 26 3.03 9.52 -14.31
CA TYR A 26 3.85 10.73 -14.33
C TYR A 26 2.94 11.95 -14.12
N SER A 27 3.04 12.62 -12.98
CA SER A 27 2.17 13.76 -12.66
C SER A 27 2.92 14.91 -12.00
N SER A 28 2.59 16.14 -12.40
CA SER A 28 2.95 17.36 -11.68
C SER A 28 1.79 17.92 -10.85
N SER A 29 0.70 17.17 -10.76
CA SER A 29 -0.58 17.57 -10.19
C SER A 29 -1.12 16.55 -9.18
N ILE A 30 -1.91 17.02 -8.21
CA ILE A 30 -2.43 16.17 -7.13
C ILE A 30 -3.29 15.06 -7.73
N PHE A 31 -2.98 13.82 -7.36
CA PHE A 31 -3.67 12.65 -7.86
C PHE A 31 -4.22 11.85 -6.68
N GLN A 32 -5.47 11.45 -6.79
CA GLN A 32 -6.15 10.58 -5.84
C GLN A 32 -6.68 9.37 -6.59
N ILE A 33 -6.31 8.17 -6.14
CA ILE A 33 -6.84 6.93 -6.70
C ILE A 33 -7.46 6.10 -5.60
N SER A 34 -8.64 5.57 -5.89
CA SER A 34 -9.31 4.58 -5.07
C SER A 34 -9.50 3.28 -5.87
N TYR A 35 -9.23 2.16 -5.21
CA TYR A 35 -9.49 0.83 -5.75
C TYR A 35 -10.33 0.03 -4.77
N GLU A 36 -11.42 -0.53 -5.27
CA GLU A 36 -12.17 -1.59 -4.62
C GLU A 36 -11.95 -2.88 -5.42
N ILE A 37 -11.36 -3.89 -4.77
CA ILE A 37 -10.95 -5.12 -5.44
C ILE A 37 -11.57 -6.32 -4.75
N TYR A 38 -12.31 -7.11 -5.52
CA TYR A 38 -12.84 -8.41 -5.13
C TYR A 38 -12.18 -9.49 -5.98
N SER A 39 -11.36 -10.34 -5.36
CA SER A 39 -10.68 -11.43 -6.07
C SER A 39 -10.77 -12.76 -5.35
N SER A 40 -11.14 -13.81 -6.07
CA SER A 40 -11.10 -15.18 -5.57
C SER A 40 -9.82 -15.95 -5.94
N SER A 41 -8.87 -15.30 -6.61
CA SER A 41 -7.64 -15.90 -7.17
C SER A 41 -6.43 -14.95 -7.11
N ILE A 42 -5.32 -15.30 -7.75
CA ILE A 42 -4.07 -14.52 -7.65
C ILE A 42 -4.28 -13.12 -8.23
N PHE A 43 -3.97 -12.11 -7.43
CA PHE A 43 -4.01 -10.71 -7.87
C PHE A 43 -2.66 -10.06 -7.63
N GLN A 44 -2.10 -9.49 -8.69
CA GLN A 44 -0.84 -8.77 -8.63
C GLN A 44 -1.03 -7.36 -9.13
N VAL A 45 -0.51 -6.39 -8.37
CA VAL A 45 -0.48 -5.01 -8.84
C VAL A 45 0.88 -4.40 -8.64
N SER A 46 1.36 -3.76 -9.69
CA SER A 46 2.57 -2.96 -9.70
C SER A 46 2.25 -1.50 -9.99
N TYR A 47 2.78 -0.59 -9.19
CA TYR A 47 2.78 0.84 -9.48
C TYR A 47 4.19 1.37 -9.57
N GLU A 48 4.43 2.15 -10.61
CA GLU A 48 5.57 3.05 -10.71
C GLU A 48 5.04 4.48 -10.78
N ILE A 49 5.33 5.27 -9.74
CA ILE A 49 4.78 6.62 -9.61
C ILE A 49 5.92 7.63 -9.52
N TYR A 50 5.97 8.52 -10.50
CA TYR A 50 6.88 9.66 -10.55
C TYR A 50 6.06 10.94 -10.46
N SER A 51 6.07 11.59 -9.28
CA SER A 51 5.29 12.80 -9.06
C SER A 51 6.03 13.84 -8.22
N SER A 52 5.97 15.10 -8.66
CA SER A 52 6.46 16.23 -7.86
C SER A 52 5.41 16.77 -6.88
N SER A 53 4.24 16.15 -6.83
CA SER A 53 3.06 16.59 -6.09
C SER A 53 2.46 15.46 -5.24
N VAL A 54 1.43 15.78 -4.46
CA VAL A 54 0.79 14.83 -3.53
C VAL A 54 0.07 13.72 -4.30
N PHE A 55 0.43 12.49 -3.98
CA PHE A 55 -0.26 11.30 -4.42
C PHE A 55 -1.01 10.68 -3.24
N GLN A 56 -2.28 10.37 -3.40
CA GLN A 56 -3.03 9.61 -2.41
C GLN A 56 -3.58 8.35 -3.06
N ILE A 57 -3.32 7.20 -2.45
CA ILE A 57 -3.98 5.96 -2.85
C ILE A 57 -4.70 5.34 -1.67
N SER A 58 -5.95 4.97 -1.92
CA SER A 58 -6.74 4.11 -1.06
C SER A 58 -7.04 2.78 -1.74
N TYR A 59 -6.84 1.69 -1.03
CA TYR A 59 -7.27 0.36 -1.45
C TYR A 59 -8.20 -0.23 -0.41
N GLU A 60 -9.32 -0.76 -0.89
CA GLU A 60 -10.16 -1.70 -0.16
C GLU A 60 -10.15 -3.03 -0.91
N ILE A 61 -9.61 -4.07 -0.26
CA ILE A 61 -9.33 -5.35 -0.91
C ILE A 61 -10.03 -6.48 -0.15
N TYR A 62 -10.88 -7.21 -0.86
CA TYR A 62 -11.49 -8.45 -0.42
C TYR A 62 -10.94 -9.61 -1.23
N SER A 63 -10.24 -10.52 -0.54
CA SER A 63 -9.57 -11.62 -1.21
C SER A 63 -9.67 -12.96 -0.48
N SER A 64 -9.82 -14.03 -1.26
CA SER A 64 -9.76 -15.40 -0.74
C SER A 64 -8.47 -16.16 -1.11
N SER A 65 -7.49 -15.46 -1.68
CA SER A 65 -6.35 -16.02 -2.42
C SER A 65 -5.08 -15.15 -2.35
N ILE A 66 -4.03 -15.49 -3.10
CA ILE A 66 -2.72 -14.81 -3.01
C ILE A 66 -2.80 -13.39 -3.58
N PHE A 67 -2.34 -12.41 -2.79
CA PHE A 67 -2.22 -11.03 -3.22
C PHE A 67 -0.78 -10.54 -3.11
N GLN A 68 -0.33 -9.86 -4.16
CA GLN A 68 0.97 -9.22 -4.17
C GLN A 68 0.86 -7.80 -4.68
N PHE A 69 1.36 -6.87 -3.87
CA PHE A 69 1.55 -5.49 -4.27
C PHE A 69 3.03 -5.14 -4.35
N ILE A 70 3.40 -4.44 -5.41
CA ILE A 70 4.72 -3.87 -5.63
C ILE A 70 4.53 -2.39 -5.93
N TYR A 71 5.22 -1.56 -5.17
CA TYR A 71 5.21 -0.12 -5.37
C TYR A 71 6.63 0.39 -5.47
N GLU A 72 6.94 1.07 -6.57
CA GLU A 72 8.14 1.89 -6.72
C GLU A 72 7.72 3.36 -6.87
N ILE A 73 8.20 4.21 -5.96
CA ILE A 73 7.62 5.55 -5.83
C ILE A 73 8.64 6.65 -5.59
N TYR A 74 8.50 7.72 -6.36
CA TYR A 74 9.27 8.96 -6.30
C TYR A 74 8.35 10.19 -6.12
N SER A 75 7.78 10.40 -4.92
CA SER A 75 6.86 11.54 -4.65
C SER A 75 6.53 11.82 -3.16
N ILE A 76 5.61 12.77 -2.89
CA ILE A 76 4.89 12.96 -1.61
C ILE A 76 3.70 11.99 -1.63
N ILE A 77 3.62 11.03 -0.71
CA ILE A 77 2.54 10.02 -0.76
C ILE A 77 1.83 9.79 0.57
N TYR A 78 0.52 9.64 0.46
CA TYR A 78 -0.35 9.09 1.49
C TYR A 78 -0.97 7.79 1.00
N PHE A 79 -0.75 6.73 1.75
CA PHE A 79 -1.33 5.42 1.49
C PHE A 79 -2.26 4.98 2.60
N LEU A 80 -3.44 4.53 2.18
CA LEU A 80 -4.44 3.91 3.03
C LEU A 80 -4.80 2.56 2.43
N TYR A 81 -4.61 1.51 3.22
CA TYR A 81 -4.96 0.16 2.82
C TYR A 81 -5.86 -0.47 3.87
N GLU A 82 -7.02 -0.92 3.44
CA GLU A 82 -7.91 -1.78 4.19
C GLU A 82 -7.99 -3.13 3.47
N ILE A 83 -7.52 -4.18 4.14
CA ILE A 83 -7.31 -5.50 3.51
C ILE A 83 -8.01 -6.56 4.33
N TYR A 84 -8.93 -7.27 3.68
CA TYR A 84 -9.58 -8.48 4.15
C TYR A 84 -9.09 -9.66 3.30
N SER A 85 -8.26 -10.55 3.87
CA SER A 85 -7.70 -11.69 3.14
C SER A 85 -7.81 -13.02 3.88
N SER A 86 -8.30 -14.07 3.22
CA SER A 86 -8.35 -15.41 3.82
C SER A 86 -7.07 -16.25 3.61
N SER A 87 -5.97 -15.62 3.17
CA SER A 87 -4.90 -16.26 2.38
C SER A 87 -3.59 -15.44 2.42
N VAL A 88 -2.60 -15.82 1.60
CA VAL A 88 -1.27 -15.20 1.60
C VAL A 88 -1.32 -13.79 1.03
N PHE A 89 -0.75 -12.83 1.75
CA PHE A 89 -0.64 -11.46 1.32
C PHE A 89 0.80 -10.96 1.46
N GLN A 90 1.31 -10.37 0.39
CA GLN A 90 2.66 -9.81 0.34
C GLN A 90 2.62 -8.38 -0.18
N ILE A 91 3.29 -7.47 0.53
CA ILE A 91 3.58 -6.14 -0.01
C ILE A 91 5.07 -5.85 -0.01
N LEU A 92 5.52 -5.28 -1.13
CA LEU A 92 6.85 -4.73 -1.31
C LEU A 92 6.72 -3.24 -1.63
N TYR A 93 7.38 -2.41 -0.85
CA TYR A 93 7.57 -0.99 -1.17
C TYR A 93 9.04 -0.68 -1.35
N GLU A 94 9.34 0.02 -2.44
CA GLU A 94 10.57 0.75 -2.65
C GLU A 94 10.22 2.23 -2.82
N ILE A 95 10.62 3.04 -1.85
CA ILE A 95 10.21 4.45 -1.76
C ILE A 95 11.43 5.35 -1.73
N TYR A 96 11.47 6.29 -2.66
CA TYR A 96 12.41 7.39 -2.71
C TYR A 96 11.64 8.70 -2.54
N SER A 97 11.59 9.22 -1.32
CA SER A 97 10.87 10.46 -1.05
C SER A 97 11.81 11.56 -0.58
N SER A 98 11.76 12.70 -1.27
CA SER A 98 12.40 13.93 -0.82
C SER A 98 11.54 14.71 0.21
N SER A 99 10.37 14.19 0.59
CA SER A 99 9.29 14.95 1.23
C SER A 99 8.38 14.06 2.12
N VAL A 100 7.26 14.58 2.61
CA VAL A 100 6.44 13.86 3.62
C VAL A 100 5.87 12.57 3.03
N PHE A 101 5.96 11.49 3.79
CA PHE A 101 5.35 10.22 3.44
C PHE A 101 4.64 9.61 4.64
N GLN A 102 3.42 9.13 4.40
CA GLN A 102 2.62 8.44 5.39
C GLN A 102 1.97 7.19 4.81
N VAL A 103 2.07 6.08 5.54
CA VAL A 103 1.31 4.88 5.23
C VAL A 103 0.57 4.37 6.45
N SER A 104 -0.66 3.94 6.22
CA SER A 104 -1.53 3.28 7.19
C SER A 104 -2.11 2.01 6.60
N TYR A 105 -2.04 0.93 7.39
CA TYR A 105 -2.72 -0.32 7.08
C TYR A 105 -3.65 -0.74 8.21
N GLU A 106 -4.83 -1.20 7.80
CA GLU A 106 -5.72 -2.02 8.59
C GLU A 106 -5.86 -3.37 7.88
N ILE A 107 -5.40 -4.44 8.53
CA ILE A 107 -5.32 -5.77 7.94
C ILE A 107 -6.08 -6.77 8.80
N TYR A 108 -6.96 -7.50 8.14
CA TYR A 108 -7.67 -8.66 8.68
C TYR A 108 -7.29 -9.87 7.83
N SER A 109 -6.47 -10.77 8.38
CA SER A 109 -6.01 -11.94 7.63
C SER A 109 -6.08 -13.25 8.42
N SER A 110 -6.47 -14.32 7.74
CA SER A 110 -6.56 -15.66 8.35
C SER A 110 -5.31 -16.52 8.17
N SER A 111 -4.26 -16.06 7.47
CA SER A 111 -3.09 -16.91 7.20
C SER A 111 -1.73 -16.21 7.27
N ILE A 112 -1.07 -15.96 6.14
CA ILE A 112 0.32 -15.51 6.03
C ILE A 112 0.32 -14.08 5.52
N PHE A 113 0.90 -13.19 6.30
CA PHE A 113 1.07 -11.80 5.92
C PHE A 113 2.54 -11.40 5.99
N GLN A 114 3.09 -10.92 4.88
CA GLN A 114 4.44 -10.41 4.79
C GLN A 114 4.46 -8.98 4.25
N ILE A 115 5.18 -8.10 4.93
CA ILE A 115 5.53 -6.80 4.34
C ILE A 115 7.03 -6.56 4.42
N SER A 116 7.56 -5.98 3.35
CA SER A 116 8.85 -5.32 3.39
C SER A 116 8.85 -3.92 2.81
N TYR A 117 9.60 -3.03 3.47
CA TYR A 117 9.94 -1.71 2.94
C TYR A 117 11.44 -1.54 2.77
N GLU A 118 11.80 -0.91 1.66
CA GLU A 118 13.03 -0.18 1.48
C GLU A 118 12.71 1.29 1.26
N ILE A 119 13.12 2.14 2.19
CA ILE A 119 12.82 3.57 2.14
C ILE A 119 14.09 4.39 2.25
N TYR A 120 14.25 5.27 1.28
CA TYR A 120 15.25 6.32 1.23
C TYR A 120 14.51 7.64 1.35
N SER A 121 14.61 8.29 2.51
CA SER A 121 13.87 9.52 2.78
C SER A 121 14.76 10.62 3.30
N SER A 122 14.64 11.81 2.72
CA SER A 122 15.34 13.00 3.23
C SER A 122 14.48 13.89 4.13
N SER A 123 13.40 13.34 4.70
CA SER A 123 12.24 14.09 5.19
C SER A 123 11.48 13.34 6.30
N ILE A 124 10.33 13.89 6.73
CA ILE A 124 9.47 13.30 7.78
C ILE A 124 8.74 12.08 7.22
N PHE A 125 8.81 10.97 7.95
CA PHE A 125 8.23 9.69 7.56
C PHE A 125 7.40 9.08 8.70
N GLN A 126 6.18 8.58 8.39
CA GLN A 126 5.33 7.88 9.36
C GLN A 126 4.74 6.59 8.78
N ILE A 127 4.83 5.50 9.54
CA ILE A 127 4.06 4.27 9.24
C ILE A 127 3.27 3.83 10.47
N SER A 128 2.02 3.42 10.25
CA SER A 128 1.18 2.75 11.23
C SER A 128 0.57 1.45 10.70
N TYR A 129 0.62 0.41 11.52
CA TYR A 129 -0.05 -0.88 11.28
C TYR A 129 -1.04 -1.20 12.39
N GLU A 130 -2.22 -1.63 12.00
CA GLU A 130 -3.14 -2.40 12.84
C GLU A 130 -3.45 -3.73 12.15
N ILE A 131 -3.07 -4.83 12.79
CA ILE A 131 -3.09 -6.15 12.19
C ILE A 131 -3.83 -7.11 13.09
N THR A 132 -4.88 -7.71 12.55
CA THR A 132 -5.55 -8.87 13.15
C THR A 132 -5.20 -10.11 12.33
N LEU A 133 -4.58 -11.10 12.97
CA LEU A 133 -4.05 -12.29 12.30
C LEU A 133 -4.33 -13.54 13.11
N ILE A 134 -4.57 -14.65 12.40
CA ILE A 134 -4.74 -15.97 12.99
C ILE A 134 -3.40 -16.71 13.11
N LEU A 135 -2.54 -16.63 12.09
CA LEU A 135 -1.42 -17.58 11.92
C LEU A 135 -0.03 -16.94 11.89
N PHE A 136 0.28 -16.09 10.90
CA PHE A 136 1.68 -15.68 10.67
C PHE A 136 1.84 -14.25 10.15
N PHE A 137 2.74 -13.51 10.80
CA PHE A 137 3.16 -12.16 10.42
C PHE A 137 4.68 -12.07 10.23
N LYS A 138 5.15 -11.53 9.11
CA LYS A 138 6.55 -11.19 8.89
C LYS A 138 6.69 -9.75 8.43
N PHE A 139 7.57 -9.02 9.11
CA PHE A 139 7.88 -7.63 8.81
C PHE A 139 9.37 -7.44 8.63
N HIS A 140 9.75 -6.77 7.56
CA HIS A 140 11.12 -6.37 7.30
C HIS A 140 11.17 -4.90 6.89
N MET A 141 12.07 -4.13 7.48
CA MET A 141 12.26 -2.74 7.07
C MET A 141 13.70 -2.31 7.06
N LYS A 142 14.06 -1.67 5.95
CA LYS A 142 15.31 -0.97 5.74
C LYS A 142 14.99 0.49 5.52
N PHE A 143 15.52 1.33 6.40
CA PHE A 143 15.18 2.75 6.44
C PHE A 143 16.46 3.57 6.57
N ILE A 144 16.66 4.51 5.64
CA ILE A 144 17.77 5.47 5.67
C ILE A 144 17.15 6.87 5.78
N PRO A 145 17.08 7.43 7.02
CA PRO A 145 16.55 8.76 7.24
C PRO A 145 17.60 9.83 7.03
N HIS A 146 17.15 10.98 6.54
CA HIS A 146 17.79 12.27 6.78
C HIS A 146 17.00 13.15 7.77
N LEU A 147 15.75 12.79 8.09
CA LEU A 147 14.84 13.49 9.01
C LEU A 147 13.94 12.49 9.77
N PHE A 148 13.12 13.00 10.70
CA PHE A 148 12.34 12.26 11.70
C PHE A 148 11.50 11.07 11.16
N PHE A 149 11.45 9.97 11.92
CA PHE A 149 10.62 8.78 11.65
C PHE A 149 9.74 8.40 12.84
N LYS A 150 8.47 8.10 12.56
CA LYS A 150 7.55 7.46 13.50
C LYS A 150 7.05 6.11 12.98
N PHE A 151 7.21 5.07 13.79
CA PHE A 151 6.71 3.72 13.53
C PHE A 151 5.71 3.31 14.60
N HIS A 152 4.58 2.75 14.18
CA HIS A 152 3.62 2.14 15.10
C HIS A 152 3.12 0.81 14.54
N MET A 153 3.04 -0.21 15.40
CA MET A 153 2.46 -1.50 15.05
C MET A 153 1.62 -2.02 16.22
N LYS A 154 0.38 -2.39 15.92
CA LYS A 154 -0.54 -3.06 16.84
C LYS A 154 -0.93 -4.40 16.25
N PHE A 155 -0.69 -5.48 16.99
CA PHE A 155 -1.06 -6.83 16.60
C PHE A 155 -2.14 -7.37 17.55
N ILE A 156 -3.25 -7.83 16.99
CA ILE A 156 -4.40 -8.35 17.71
C ILE A 156 -4.61 -9.80 17.26
N PRO A 157 -4.24 -10.81 18.08
CA PRO A 157 -4.49 -12.19 17.72
C PRO A 157 -5.99 -12.45 17.65
N HIS A 158 -6.47 -13.05 16.55
CA HIS A 158 -7.86 -13.45 16.45
C HIS A 158 -8.09 -14.73 17.28
N PRO A 159 -9.12 -14.80 18.15
CA PRO A 159 -9.40 -15.99 18.94
C PRO A 159 -9.75 -17.18 18.04
N ILE A 160 -9.15 -18.33 18.33
CA ILE A 160 -9.45 -19.63 17.72
C ILE A 160 -10.49 -20.28 18.64
N PHE A 161 -11.76 -20.29 18.24
CA PHE A 161 -12.86 -20.95 18.97
C PHE A 161 -13.07 -22.38 18.48
#